data_AF-A0A2I0L5Z5-F1
#
_entry.id   AF-A0A2I0L5Z5-F1
#
_cell.length_a   1.000
_cell.length_b   1.000
_cell.length_c   1.000
_cell.angle_alpha   90.00
_cell.angle_beta   90.00
_cell.angle_gamma   90.00
#
_symmetry.space_group_name_H-M   'P 1'
#
loop_
_entity.id
_entity.type
_entity.pdbx_description
1 polymer ?
#
loop_
_entity_poly.entity_id
_entity_poly.type
_entity_poly.pdbx_seq_one_letter_code
_entity_poly.pdbx_strand_id
1 'polypeptide(L)'
;MEDLYRNIVVGSSTVEGFHHHHHQFEGSSAYDNNNNYDDNDNKNELTEELEGAKVEAAAAAAAESENMSDLIKSQIATHLLYPELVSAYISCRKVGAPPEIATLLEEIGRVENQRLIMSNCAELGADPQLDEFMESYCEVLHRYKEELSKPFDEATIFLKDIESQLNNLCRDNPTSTLLGSSNSHSHFHSA
;
A
#
# COMPACT_ATOMS: atom_id res chain seq x y z
N MET A 1 -1.20 12.44 16.79
CA MET A 1 -2.14 12.67 15.66
C MET A 1 -1.34 12.96 14.39
N GLU A 2 -0.35 13.84 14.45
CA GLU A 2 0.65 14.08 13.38
C GLU A 2 1.36 12.81 12.90
N ASP A 3 1.76 11.91 13.82
CA ASP A 3 2.47 10.68 13.43
C ASP A 3 1.58 9.66 12.70
N LEU A 4 0.29 9.63 12.99
CA LEU A 4 -0.68 8.79 12.28
C LEU A 4 -0.94 9.33 10.87
N TYR A 5 -0.95 10.65 10.72
CA TYR A 5 -1.07 11.35 9.44
C TYR A 5 0.16 11.08 8.56
N ARG A 6 1.36 11.15 9.14
CA ARG A 6 2.62 10.85 8.46
C ARG A 6 2.72 9.38 8.03
N ASN A 7 2.27 8.44 8.86
CA ASN A 7 2.34 7.00 8.56
C ASN A 7 1.35 6.56 7.46
N ILE A 8 0.22 7.24 7.30
CA ILE A 8 -0.78 6.91 6.28
C ILE A 8 -0.45 7.57 4.93
N VAL A 9 0.14 8.77 4.95
CA VAL A 9 0.50 9.55 3.74
C VAL A 9 1.88 9.17 3.19
N VAL A 10 2.85 8.92 4.06
CA VAL A 10 4.23 8.53 3.70
C VAL A 10 4.39 7.06 4.08
N GLY A 11 4.05 6.15 3.17
CA GLY A 11 4.11 4.71 3.43
C GLY A 11 5.45 4.29 4.08
N SER A 12 5.40 3.74 5.29
CA SER A 12 6.59 3.33 6.02
C SER A 12 7.22 2.10 5.36
N SER A 13 8.32 2.30 4.63
CA SER A 13 9.25 1.22 4.28
C SER A 13 10.14 0.91 5.48
N THR A 14 9.64 0.12 6.42
CA THR A 14 10.49 -0.63 7.35
C THR A 14 10.14 -2.09 7.20
N VAL A 15 10.88 -2.79 6.32
CA VAL A 15 10.87 -4.25 6.28
C VAL A 15 11.63 -4.73 7.51
N GLU A 16 10.91 -5.13 8.55
CA GLU A 16 11.47 -5.93 9.63
C GLU A 16 11.91 -7.30 9.07
N GLY A 17 13.18 -7.64 9.27
CA GLY A 17 13.79 -8.86 8.77
C GLY A 17 13.26 -10.11 9.46
N PHE A 18 12.46 -10.89 8.72
CA PHE A 18 12.13 -12.27 9.08
C PHE A 18 13.37 -13.16 8.95
N HIS A 19 13.89 -13.65 10.08
CA HIS A 19 14.93 -14.66 10.13
C HIS A 19 14.39 -16.00 9.57
N HIS A 20 14.85 -16.42 8.39
CA HIS A 20 14.64 -17.77 7.88
C HIS A 20 15.80 -18.68 8.30
N HIS A 21 15.49 -19.68 9.13
CA HIS A 21 16.34 -20.82 9.44
C HIS A 21 16.57 -21.65 8.17
N HIS A 22 17.82 -21.68 7.68
CA HIS A 22 18.22 -22.59 6.61
C HIS A 22 18.92 -23.81 7.20
N HIS A 23 18.22 -24.93 7.24
CA HIS A 23 18.73 -26.24 7.64
C HIS A 23 19.46 -26.86 6.44
N GLN A 24 20.77 -27.10 6.54
CA GLN A 24 21.49 -27.94 5.59
C GLN A 24 22.49 -28.85 6.29
N PHE A 25 22.08 -30.11 6.33
CA PHE A 25 22.88 -31.33 6.45
C PHE A 25 23.29 -31.67 4.99
N GLU A 26 24.48 -32.11 4.61
CA GLU A 26 25.43 -33.07 5.17
C GLU A 26 26.73 -32.99 4.31
N GLY A 27 27.91 -33.33 4.87
CA GLY A 27 29.09 -33.66 4.06
C GLY A 27 30.45 -33.25 4.63
N SER A 28 31.06 -34.13 5.44
CA SER A 28 32.47 -34.03 5.85
C SER A 28 33.44 -34.14 4.66
N SER A 29 34.46 -33.28 4.62
CA SER A 29 35.81 -33.67 4.21
C SER A 29 36.85 -32.72 4.81
N ALA A 30 37.82 -33.30 5.49
CA ALA A 30 38.93 -32.63 6.14
C ALA A 30 40.01 -32.23 5.13
N TYR A 31 40.55 -31.02 5.29
CA TYR A 31 41.96 -30.72 5.04
C TYR A 31 42.41 -29.54 5.91
N ASP A 32 43.64 -29.66 6.37
CA ASP A 32 44.28 -29.00 7.49
C ASP A 32 44.72 -27.55 7.26
N ASN A 33 44.63 -26.75 8.34
CA ASN A 33 45.64 -25.83 8.90
C ASN A 33 46.84 -25.40 8.01
N ASN A 34 47.06 -24.08 7.83
CA ASN A 34 47.85 -23.21 8.73
C ASN A 34 48.45 -21.95 8.05
N ASN A 35 48.37 -20.83 8.79
CA ASN A 35 49.31 -19.70 8.94
C ASN A 35 49.70 -18.86 7.72
N ASN A 36 49.48 -17.54 7.81
CA ASN A 36 50.51 -16.65 8.37
C ASN A 36 49.93 -15.27 8.72
N TYR A 37 50.09 -14.85 9.97
CA TYR A 37 50.08 -13.44 10.34
C TYR A 37 51.44 -12.89 9.92
N ASP A 38 51.48 -12.07 8.87
CA ASP A 38 52.58 -11.12 8.68
C ASP A 38 52.01 -9.72 8.90
N ASP A 39 52.35 -9.22 10.08
CA ASP A 39 52.38 -7.82 10.45
C ASP A 39 53.34 -7.08 9.51
N ASN A 40 52.88 -6.01 8.87
CA ASN A 40 53.81 -4.99 8.40
C ASN A 40 53.11 -3.63 8.36
N ASP A 41 53.23 -2.98 9.51
CA ASP A 41 53.13 -1.54 9.67
C ASP A 41 53.87 -0.76 8.57
N ASN A 42 53.31 0.41 8.29
CA ASN A 42 53.96 1.60 7.76
C ASN A 42 54.07 1.77 6.23
N LYS A 43 53.10 2.53 5.68
CA LYS A 43 53.38 3.82 5.03
C LYS A 43 52.08 4.61 4.80
N ASN A 44 51.65 5.32 5.84
CA ASN A 44 50.79 6.49 5.66
C ASN A 44 51.71 7.68 5.37
N GLU A 45 51.85 8.05 4.11
CA GLU A 45 52.19 9.43 3.75
C GLU A 45 51.75 9.66 2.30
N LEU A 46 50.89 10.67 2.10
CA LEU A 46 50.52 11.35 0.83
C LEU A 46 49.07 11.20 0.27
N THR A 47 48.03 10.89 1.05
CA THR A 47 46.63 10.93 0.53
C THR A 47 45.64 11.72 1.38
N GLU A 48 45.98 12.92 1.85
CA GLU A 48 45.01 13.80 2.55
C GLU A 48 44.56 15.02 1.75
N GLU A 49 45.15 15.32 0.59
CA GLU A 49 44.84 16.56 -0.15
C GLU A 49 43.81 16.40 -1.29
N LEU A 50 43.20 15.22 -1.46
CA LEU A 50 42.21 14.94 -2.53
C LEU A 50 40.84 14.44 -2.04
N GLU A 51 40.66 14.15 -0.74
CA GLU A 51 39.42 13.57 -0.20
C GLU A 51 38.39 14.64 0.22
N GLY A 52 38.84 15.80 0.71
CA GLY A 52 37.96 16.87 1.22
C GLY A 52 37.07 17.51 0.14
N ALA A 53 37.61 17.73 -1.06
CA ALA A 53 36.86 18.34 -2.17
C ALA A 53 35.75 17.41 -2.71
N LYS A 54 35.87 16.09 -2.53
CA LYS A 54 34.91 15.11 -3.06
C LYS A 54 33.69 14.96 -2.14
N VAL A 55 33.86 15.13 -0.83
CA VAL A 55 32.78 15.09 0.16
C VAL A 55 31.94 16.38 0.12
N GLU A 56 32.58 17.54 -0.06
CA GLU A 56 31.88 18.82 -0.20
C GLU A 56 31.10 18.91 -1.52
N ALA A 57 31.67 18.41 -2.62
CA ALA A 57 30.96 18.33 -3.91
C ALA A 57 29.77 17.36 -3.88
N ALA A 58 29.87 16.24 -3.15
CA ALA A 58 28.76 15.29 -2.99
C ALA A 58 27.64 15.87 -2.11
N ALA A 59 27.98 16.59 -1.03
CA ALA A 59 27.00 17.28 -0.19
C ALA A 59 26.32 18.45 -0.92
N ALA A 60 27.07 19.21 -1.73
CA ALA A 60 26.52 20.26 -2.58
C ALA A 60 25.58 19.70 -3.66
N ALA A 61 25.96 18.60 -4.33
CA ALA A 61 25.11 17.95 -5.34
C ALA A 61 23.81 17.36 -4.74
N ALA A 62 23.88 16.82 -3.51
CA ALA A 62 22.70 16.34 -2.80
C ALA A 62 21.75 17.49 -2.43
N ALA A 63 22.29 18.62 -1.94
CA ALA A 63 21.51 19.81 -1.61
C ALA A 63 20.88 20.46 -2.85
N GLU A 64 21.59 20.49 -3.98
CA GLU A 64 21.04 20.96 -5.26
C GLU A 64 19.91 20.03 -5.77
N SER A 65 20.07 18.72 -5.67
CA SER A 65 19.04 17.74 -6.03
C SER A 65 17.78 17.87 -5.17
N GLU A 66 17.93 18.12 -3.87
CA GLU A 66 16.80 18.32 -2.95
C GLU A 66 16.05 19.62 -3.28
N ASN A 67 16.76 20.72 -3.52
CA ASN A 67 16.17 21.99 -3.96
C ASN A 67 15.38 21.84 -5.28
N MET A 68 15.91 21.09 -6.24
CA MET A 68 15.18 20.81 -7.50
C MET A 68 13.94 19.95 -7.26
N SER A 69 14.00 18.97 -6.34
CA SER A 69 12.84 18.17 -5.95
C SER A 69 11.75 19.03 -5.34
N ASP A 70 12.11 19.95 -4.45
CA ASP A 70 11.16 20.84 -3.78
C ASP A 70 10.55 21.87 -4.73
N LEU A 71 11.32 22.34 -5.71
CA LEU A 71 10.78 23.16 -6.80
C LEU A 71 9.72 22.40 -7.60
N ILE A 72 10.00 21.16 -8.01
CA ILE A 72 9.03 20.33 -8.76
C ILE A 72 7.78 20.06 -7.92
N LYS A 73 7.94 19.68 -6.64
CA LYS A 73 6.82 19.48 -5.72
C LYS A 73 5.99 20.75 -5.57
N SER A 74 6.64 21.91 -5.48
CA SER A 74 5.97 23.20 -5.41
C SER A 74 5.17 23.47 -6.68
N GLN A 75 5.74 23.25 -7.86
CA GLN A 75 5.05 23.43 -9.13
C GLN A 75 3.81 22.54 -9.23
N ILE A 76 3.93 21.25 -8.89
CA ILE A 76 2.81 20.31 -8.81
C ILE A 76 1.76 20.77 -7.81
N ALA A 77 2.16 21.19 -6.60
CA ALA A 77 1.24 21.61 -5.54
C ALA A 77 0.48 22.90 -5.87
N THR A 78 1.03 23.76 -6.72
CA THR A 78 0.39 25.00 -7.19
C THR A 78 -0.35 24.84 -8.53
N HIS A 79 -0.46 23.62 -9.05
CA HIS A 79 -1.05 23.34 -10.35
C HIS A 79 -2.59 23.27 -10.29
N LEU A 80 -3.27 23.71 -11.35
CA LEU A 80 -4.74 23.71 -11.41
C LEU A 80 -5.36 22.31 -11.30
N LEU A 81 -4.65 21.29 -11.82
CA LEU A 81 -5.08 19.88 -11.73
C LEU A 81 -4.67 19.18 -10.42
N TYR A 82 -3.98 19.86 -9.50
CA TYR A 82 -3.58 19.24 -8.22
C TYR A 82 -4.75 18.71 -7.37
N PRO A 83 -5.94 19.36 -7.31
CA PRO A 83 -7.06 18.83 -6.55
C PRO A 83 -7.62 17.54 -7.14
N GLU A 84 -7.66 17.47 -8.46
CA GLU A 84 -8.10 16.27 -9.18
C GLU A 84 -7.12 15.12 -8.92
N LEU A 85 -5.82 15.40 -9.00
CA LEU A 85 -4.76 14.46 -8.64
C LEU A 85 -4.94 13.91 -7.21
N VAL A 86 -5.14 14.80 -6.24
CA VAL A 86 -5.35 14.41 -4.83
C VAL A 86 -6.66 13.62 -4.66
N SER A 87 -7.73 14.01 -5.34
CA SER A 87 -9.02 13.30 -5.34
C SER A 87 -8.91 11.88 -5.91
N ALA A 88 -8.23 11.73 -7.05
CA ALA A 88 -7.98 10.44 -7.67
C ALA A 88 -7.14 9.53 -6.76
N TYR A 89 -6.10 10.09 -6.14
CA TYR A 89 -5.26 9.37 -5.18
C TYR A 89 -6.06 8.92 -3.94
N ILE A 90 -6.83 9.82 -3.33
CA ILE A 90 -7.70 9.51 -2.19
C ILE A 90 -8.70 8.41 -2.56
N SER A 91 -9.27 8.47 -3.77
CA SER A 91 -10.18 7.44 -4.26
C SER A 91 -9.53 6.07 -4.34
N CYS A 92 -8.26 5.98 -4.73
CA CYS A 92 -7.48 4.73 -4.68
C CYS A 92 -7.33 4.24 -3.23
N ARG A 93 -6.99 5.13 -2.30
CA ARG A 93 -6.80 4.81 -0.88
C ARG A 93 -8.10 4.39 -0.18
N LYS A 94 -9.25 4.83 -0.67
CA LYS A 94 -10.57 4.45 -0.15
C LYS A 94 -10.97 3.02 -0.52
N VAL A 95 -10.37 2.41 -1.54
CA VAL A 95 -10.69 1.03 -1.94
C VAL A 95 -10.31 0.08 -0.80
N GLY A 96 -11.30 -0.66 -0.29
CA GLY A 96 -11.12 -1.57 0.85
C GLY A 96 -10.92 -0.91 2.21
N ALA A 97 -10.94 0.43 2.30
CA ALA A 97 -10.77 1.14 3.56
C ALA A 97 -12.03 1.02 4.45
N PRO A 98 -11.88 0.89 5.77
CA PRO A 98 -12.99 1.01 6.70
C PRO A 98 -13.67 2.39 6.61
N PRO A 99 -14.97 2.50 6.96
CA PRO A 99 -15.72 3.77 6.90
C PRO A 99 -15.03 4.93 7.65
N GLU A 100 -14.41 4.66 8.79
CA GLU A 100 -13.70 5.66 9.60
C GLU A 100 -12.48 6.22 8.86
N ILE A 101 -11.76 5.36 8.14
CA ILE A 101 -10.60 5.77 7.34
C ILE A 101 -11.05 6.49 6.06
N ALA A 102 -12.12 6.00 5.42
CA ALA A 102 -12.68 6.61 4.22
C ALA A 102 -13.18 8.05 4.47
N THR A 103 -13.79 8.29 5.63
CA THR A 103 -14.25 9.62 6.06
C THR A 103 -13.07 10.55 6.41
N LEU A 104 -12.04 10.04 7.10
CA LEU A 104 -10.82 10.81 7.36
C LEU A 104 -10.14 11.23 6.04
N LEU A 105 -10.01 10.33 5.08
CA LEU A 105 -9.43 10.63 3.77
C LEU A 105 -10.22 11.70 3.01
N GLU A 106 -11.55 11.71 3.14
CA GLU A 106 -12.40 12.72 2.53
C GLU A 106 -12.23 14.11 3.15
N GLU A 107 -12.05 14.18 4.47
CA GLU A 107 -11.73 15.42 5.17
C GLU A 107 -10.39 16.00 4.70
N ILE A 108 -9.38 15.15 4.55
CA ILE A 108 -8.05 15.53 4.02
C ILE A 108 -8.19 16.13 2.61
N GLY A 109 -8.96 15.48 1.73
CA GLY A 109 -9.20 15.97 0.38
C GLY A 109 -9.89 17.34 0.36
N ARG A 110 -10.82 17.58 1.29
CA ARG A 110 -11.53 18.86 1.39
C ARG A 110 -10.60 20.01 1.79
N VAL A 111 -9.72 19.79 2.76
CA VAL A 111 -8.74 20.80 3.20
C VAL A 111 -7.85 21.23 2.03
N GLU A 112 -7.40 20.27 1.22
CA GLU A 112 -6.52 20.55 0.09
C GLU A 112 -7.24 21.33 -1.03
N ASN A 113 -8.49 20.95 -1.34
CA ASN A 113 -9.32 21.69 -2.29
C ASN A 113 -9.53 23.16 -1.86
N GLN A 114 -9.71 23.40 -0.55
CA GLN A 114 -9.91 24.74 -0.02
C GLN A 114 -8.64 25.60 -0.07
N ARG A 115 -7.46 24.98 0.05
CA ARG A 115 -6.16 25.67 -0.04
C ARG A 115 -5.94 26.32 -1.39
N LEU A 116 -6.37 25.68 -2.49
CA LEU A 116 -6.19 26.25 -3.83
C LEU A 116 -7.09 27.44 -4.14
N ILE A 117 -8.30 27.50 -3.57
CA ILE A 117 -9.17 28.68 -3.70
C ILE A 117 -8.47 29.92 -3.11
N MET A 118 -7.57 29.73 -2.14
CA MET A 118 -6.85 30.80 -1.46
C MET A 118 -5.46 31.08 -2.04
N SER A 119 -4.91 30.20 -2.88
CA SER A 119 -3.58 30.36 -3.47
C SER A 119 -3.65 30.85 -4.91
N ASN A 120 -2.72 31.71 -5.32
CA ASN A 120 -2.55 32.09 -6.73
C ASN A 120 -2.10 30.86 -7.53
N CYS A 121 -3.04 30.17 -8.16
CA CYS A 121 -2.79 28.96 -8.94
C CYS A 121 -2.01 29.28 -10.22
N ALA A 122 -1.11 28.40 -10.63
CA ALA A 122 -0.45 28.49 -11.93
C ALA A 122 -1.46 28.30 -13.07
N GLU A 123 -1.31 29.04 -14.17
CA GLU A 123 -2.20 28.96 -15.34
C GLU A 123 -1.95 27.67 -16.14
N LEU A 124 -3.02 27.00 -16.59
CA LEU A 124 -2.91 25.86 -17.51
C LEU A 124 -2.23 26.33 -18.80
N GLY A 125 -1.26 25.55 -19.30
CA GLY A 125 -0.50 25.91 -20.50
C GLY A 125 0.78 26.71 -20.23
N ALA A 126 1.08 27.07 -18.97
CA ALA A 126 2.35 27.70 -18.61
C ALA A 126 3.54 26.73 -18.76
N ASP A 127 3.29 25.44 -18.55
CA ASP A 127 4.23 24.35 -18.76
C ASP A 127 3.50 23.12 -19.36
N PRO A 128 3.48 22.98 -20.70
CA PRO A 128 2.77 21.89 -21.37
C PRO A 128 3.23 20.49 -20.97
N GLN A 129 4.49 20.34 -20.55
CA GLN A 129 5.01 19.04 -20.10
C GLN A 129 4.44 18.69 -18.72
N LEU A 130 4.34 19.67 -17.84
CA LEU A 130 3.69 19.48 -16.54
C LEU A 130 2.18 19.24 -16.70
N ASP A 131 1.53 19.96 -17.61
CA ASP A 131 0.11 19.76 -17.92
C ASP A 131 -0.16 18.28 -18.34
N GLU A 132 0.59 17.79 -19.34
CA GLU A 132 0.49 16.41 -19.83
C GLU A 132 0.79 15.39 -18.73
N PHE A 133 1.80 15.64 -17.90
CA PHE A 133 2.12 14.78 -16.75
C PHE A 133 0.95 14.71 -15.76
N MET A 134 0.37 15.85 -15.39
CA MET A 134 -0.72 15.92 -14.42
C MET A 134 -1.97 15.20 -14.95
N GLU A 135 -2.31 15.38 -16.22
CA GLU A 135 -3.43 14.67 -16.88
C GLU A 135 -3.18 13.16 -16.92
N SER A 136 -2.03 12.74 -17.47
CA SER A 136 -1.70 11.32 -17.63
C SER A 136 -1.66 10.59 -16.29
N TYR A 137 -1.11 11.23 -15.25
CA TYR A 137 -1.02 10.62 -13.94
C TYR A 137 -2.39 10.48 -13.25
N CYS A 138 -3.30 11.45 -13.42
CA CYS A 138 -4.69 11.31 -12.98
C CYS A 138 -5.37 10.10 -13.66
N GLU A 139 -5.19 9.93 -14.97
CA GLU A 139 -5.74 8.77 -15.69
C GLU A 139 -5.18 7.44 -15.18
N VAL A 140 -3.88 7.38 -14.89
CA VAL A 140 -3.23 6.19 -14.30
C VAL A 140 -3.86 5.86 -12.95
N LEU A 141 -4.11 6.86 -12.09
CA LEU A 141 -4.76 6.65 -10.79
C LEU A 141 -6.19 6.15 -10.94
N HIS A 142 -6.96 6.67 -11.90
CA HIS A 142 -8.31 6.17 -12.17
C HIS A 142 -8.32 4.70 -12.60
N ARG A 143 -7.45 4.32 -13.54
CA ARG A 143 -7.29 2.90 -13.92
C ARG A 143 -6.81 2.05 -12.75
N TYR A 144 -5.89 2.56 -11.94
CA TYR A 144 -5.40 1.85 -10.77
C TYR A 144 -6.50 1.59 -9.74
N LYS A 145 -7.39 2.55 -9.50
CA LYS A 145 -8.57 2.36 -8.64
C LYS A 145 -9.48 1.24 -9.15
N GLU A 146 -9.73 1.17 -10.45
CA GLU A 146 -10.54 0.10 -11.06
C GLU A 146 -9.90 -1.27 -10.82
N GLU A 147 -8.60 -1.40 -11.09
CA GLU A 147 -7.86 -2.63 -10.81
C GLU A 147 -7.84 -3.00 -9.33
N LEU A 148 -7.70 -2.01 -8.43
CA LEU A 148 -7.78 -2.23 -6.99
C LEU A 148 -9.17 -2.71 -6.54
N SER A 149 -10.24 -2.28 -7.21
CA SER A 149 -11.62 -2.61 -6.82
C SER A 149 -12.00 -4.04 -7.22
N LYS A 150 -11.49 -4.54 -8.35
CA LYS A 150 -11.77 -5.90 -8.87
C LYS A 150 -11.66 -7.02 -7.83
N PRO A 151 -10.55 -7.20 -7.08
CA PRO A 151 -10.47 -8.30 -6.11
C PRO A 151 -11.51 -8.21 -4.99
N PHE A 152 -11.94 -7.00 -4.60
CA PHE A 152 -13.00 -6.83 -3.60
C PHE A 152 -14.38 -7.16 -4.15
N ASP A 153 -14.66 -6.75 -5.39
CA ASP A 153 -15.91 -7.08 -6.07
C ASP A 153 -16.01 -8.59 -6.31
N GLU A 154 -14.94 -9.22 -6.80
CA GLU A 154 -14.85 -10.67 -6.99
C GLU A 154 -15.04 -11.43 -5.68
N ALA A 155 -14.36 -11.02 -4.60
CA ALA A 155 -14.54 -11.62 -3.27
C ALA A 155 -15.96 -11.44 -2.74
N THR A 156 -16.57 -10.26 -2.95
CA THR A 156 -17.95 -9.99 -2.55
C THR A 156 -18.93 -10.89 -3.28
N ILE A 157 -18.74 -11.09 -4.59
CA ILE A 157 -19.56 -11.99 -5.40
C ILE A 157 -19.38 -13.44 -4.92
N PHE A 158 -18.13 -13.88 -4.72
CA PHE A 158 -17.83 -15.22 -4.22
C PHE A 158 -18.49 -15.49 -2.86
N LEU A 159 -18.35 -14.57 -1.90
CA LEU A 159 -18.93 -14.73 -0.57
C LEU A 159 -20.45 -14.76 -0.60
N LYS A 160 -21.09 -13.93 -1.44
CA LYS A 160 -22.55 -13.95 -1.64
C LYS A 160 -23.04 -15.27 -2.24
N ASP A 161 -22.27 -15.87 -3.15
CA ASP A 161 -22.60 -17.18 -3.71
C ASP A 161 -22.53 -18.28 -2.64
N ILE A 162 -21.46 -18.31 -1.85
CA ILE A 162 -21.33 -19.26 -0.73
C ILE A 162 -22.43 -19.05 0.32
N GLU A 163 -22.74 -17.81 0.67
CA GLU A 163 -23.85 -17.47 1.58
C GLU A 163 -25.19 -18.02 1.06
N SER A 164 -25.47 -17.87 -0.23
CA SER A 164 -26.66 -18.42 -0.88
C SER A 164 -26.72 -19.95 -0.80
N GLN A 165 -25.60 -20.63 -1.11
CA GLN A 165 -25.53 -22.09 -1.01
C GLN A 165 -25.77 -22.59 0.42
N LEU A 166 -25.17 -21.95 1.42
CA LEU A 166 -25.37 -22.28 2.84
C LEU A 166 -26.82 -22.05 3.30
N ASN A 167 -27.43 -20.94 2.87
CA ASN A 167 -28.82 -20.63 3.20
C ASN A 167 -29.80 -21.65 2.61
N ASN A 168 -29.54 -22.15 1.40
CA ASN A 168 -30.37 -23.21 0.78
C ASN A 168 -30.26 -24.52 1.56
N LEU A 169 -29.04 -24.94 1.93
CA LEU A 169 -28.84 -26.14 2.76
C LEU A 169 -29.56 -26.06 4.11
N CYS A 170 -29.60 -24.87 4.73
CA CYS A 170 -30.29 -24.67 6.00
C CYS A 170 -31.83 -24.69 5.85
N ARG A 171 -32.37 -24.32 4.69
CA ARG A 171 -33.81 -24.37 4.38
C ARG A 171 -34.26 -25.78 4.00
N ASP A 172 -33.38 -26.56 3.37
CA ASP A 172 -33.66 -27.91 2.88
C ASP A 172 -33.40 -29.01 3.95
N ASN A 173 -33.12 -28.62 5.19
CA ASN A 173 -33.20 -29.49 6.36
C ASN A 173 -34.59 -29.34 6.99
N PRO A 174 -35.63 -30.06 6.54
CA PRO A 174 -36.72 -30.35 7.44
C PRO A 174 -36.06 -31.15 8.57
N THR A 175 -36.10 -30.62 9.79
CA THR A 175 -36.00 -31.43 11.00
C THR A 175 -36.63 -32.77 10.70
N SER A 176 -35.85 -33.85 10.82
CA SER A 176 -36.38 -35.19 10.93
C SER A 176 -37.43 -35.18 12.05
N THR A 177 -38.68 -34.89 11.70
CA THR A 177 -39.85 -35.28 12.47
C THR A 177 -39.99 -36.78 12.27
N LEU A 178 -39.02 -37.52 12.80
CA LEU A 178 -39.04 -38.96 12.94
C LEU A 178 -38.97 -39.28 14.42
N LEU A 179 -39.85 -38.68 15.20
CA LEU A 179 -40.19 -39.15 16.54
C LEU A 179 -41.69 -38.97 16.78
N GLY A 180 -42.42 -40.06 16.56
CA GLY A 180 -43.58 -40.42 17.37
C GLY A 180 -44.90 -39.77 16.98
N SER A 181 -45.70 -40.49 16.18
CA SER A 181 -47.12 -40.64 16.51
C SER A 181 -47.62 -41.98 16.00
N SER A 182 -47.76 -42.88 16.97
CA SER A 182 -48.15 -44.27 16.87
C SER A 182 -49.45 -44.45 16.09
N ASN A 183 -49.39 -45.37 15.13
CA ASN A 183 -50.55 -45.93 14.46
C ASN A 183 -51.46 -46.61 15.49
N SER A 184 -52.57 -45.98 15.86
CA SER A 184 -53.59 -46.56 16.73
C SER A 184 -54.84 -46.82 15.92
N HIS A 185 -54.87 -47.96 15.25
CA HIS A 185 -56.05 -48.48 14.56
C HIS A 185 -56.98 -49.15 15.59
N SER A 186 -57.87 -48.37 16.21
CA SER A 186 -58.97 -48.92 17.00
C SER A 186 -60.20 -49.13 16.12
N HIS A 187 -60.38 -50.38 15.74
CA HIS A 187 -61.61 -50.94 15.18
C HIS A 187 -62.72 -50.87 16.25
N PHE A 188 -63.76 -50.07 16.03
CA PHE A 188 -64.98 -50.12 16.85
C PHE A 188 -66.10 -50.75 16.01
N HIS A 189 -66.52 -51.94 16.44
CA HIS A 189 -67.66 -52.70 15.94
C HIS A 189 -68.62 -52.82 17.13
N SER A 190 -69.83 -52.27 17.02
CA SER A 190 -71.05 -52.64 17.76
C SER A 190 -72.16 -51.71 17.27
N ALA A 191 -73.13 -52.20 16.50
CA ALA A 191 -74.32 -52.97 16.89
C ALA A 191 -75.53 -52.04 17.02
#